data_AF-M2T410-F1
#
_entry.id   AF-M2T410-F1
#
_cell.length_a   1.000
_cell.length_b   1.000
_cell.length_c   1.000
_cell.angle_alpha   90.00
_cell.angle_beta   90.00
_cell.angle_gamma   90.00
#
_symmetry.space_group_name_H-M   'P 1'
#
loop_
_entity.id
_entity.type
_entity.pdbx_description
1 polymer ?
#
loop_
_entity_poly.entity_id
_entity_poly.type
_entity_poly.pdbx_seq_one_letter_code
_entity_poly.pdbx_strand_id
1 'polypeptide(L)'
;MPQQQPQRQPHSTGSHLTTFLFVSIFVISLFPGIFVSIFWAPYNSLANYFVPTPAPRKSVVCTSPNICSPPPTMSWYQKSLTLPSRSRGCYLITDHILKEVPEIKQYKTGLLNLFIQHTSCALSLNENFDEDVRADMGTALDRIVPEDKKNQGLYLHDAEGSDDMPAHVKSALIGASVTIPITNGRLNTGTWQGIWYLEFRDSKHTRKVVATIQGEKM
;
A
#
# COMPACT_ATOMS: atom_id res chain seq x y z
N MET A 1 40.61 45.21 65.35
CA MET A 1 40.13 45.18 63.95
C MET A 1 41.32 44.96 63.03
N PRO A 2 41.46 43.75 62.47
CA PRO A 2 41.86 43.59 61.07
C PRO A 2 40.88 42.69 60.30
N GLN A 3 40.62 43.07 59.05
CA GLN A 3 39.80 42.35 58.08
C GLN A 3 40.53 41.11 57.56
N GLN A 4 39.80 39.99 57.39
CA GLN A 4 40.17 38.92 56.45
C GLN A 4 39.13 38.88 55.32
N GLN A 5 39.59 39.20 54.10
CA GLN A 5 38.83 39.02 52.87
C GLN A 5 38.80 37.53 52.47
N PRO A 6 37.70 36.99 51.93
CA PRO A 6 37.70 35.68 51.29
C PRO A 6 38.32 35.77 49.89
N GLN A 7 39.27 34.87 49.60
CA GLN A 7 39.88 34.68 48.29
C GLN A 7 38.84 34.27 47.23
N ARG A 8 38.76 35.01 46.12
CA ARG A 8 38.02 34.58 44.92
C ARG A 8 38.82 33.50 44.19
N GLN A 9 38.19 32.36 43.92
CA GLN A 9 38.72 31.36 42.99
C GLN A 9 38.69 31.91 41.54
N PRO A 10 39.71 31.65 40.72
CA PRO A 10 39.69 32.06 39.33
C PRO A 10 38.76 31.15 38.51
N HIS A 11 37.77 31.74 37.85
CA HIS A 11 37.01 31.08 36.79
C HIS A 11 37.95 30.87 35.58
N SER A 12 38.18 29.62 35.19
CA SER A 12 38.91 29.33 33.96
C SER A 12 38.04 29.69 32.76
N THR A 13 38.46 30.72 32.01
CA THR A 13 37.90 31.01 30.70
C THR A 13 38.45 29.98 29.70
N GLY A 14 37.61 29.04 29.28
CA GLY A 14 37.96 28.07 28.24
C GLY A 14 38.43 28.79 26.97
N SER A 15 39.54 28.34 26.40
CA SER A 15 40.12 28.91 25.18
C SER A 15 39.13 28.83 24.02
N HIS A 16 38.95 29.93 23.28
CA HIS A 16 38.12 29.95 22.07
C HIS A 16 38.54 28.91 21.03
N LEU A 17 39.83 28.56 20.99
CA LEU A 17 40.37 27.53 20.11
C LEU A 17 39.85 26.14 20.49
N THR A 18 39.81 25.82 21.78
CA THR A 18 39.25 24.56 22.26
C THR A 18 37.76 24.44 21.95
N THR A 19 36.98 25.50 22.16
CA THR A 19 35.55 25.51 21.81
C THR A 19 35.34 25.31 20.31
N PHE A 20 36.14 25.96 19.46
CA PHE A 20 36.06 25.79 18.01
C PHE A 20 36.38 24.36 17.57
N LEU A 21 37.41 23.72 18.14
CA LEU A 21 37.79 22.34 17.82
C LEU A 21 36.69 21.36 18.22
N PHE A 22 36.09 21.50 19.41
CA PHE A 22 34.98 20.65 19.84
C PHE A 22 33.75 20.80 18.95
N VAL A 23 33.37 22.03 18.60
CA VAL A 23 32.25 22.28 17.69
C VAL A 23 32.53 21.68 16.31
N SER A 24 33.74 21.83 15.79
CA SER A 24 34.13 21.29 14.48
C SER A 24 34.06 19.75 14.45
N ILE A 25 34.60 19.08 15.48
CA ILE A 25 34.53 17.62 15.63
C ILE A 25 33.07 17.15 15.78
N PHE A 26 32.27 17.88 16.55
CA PHE A 26 30.85 17.58 16.74
C PHE A 26 30.05 17.69 15.44
N VAL A 27 30.30 18.71 14.62
CA VAL A 27 29.63 18.87 13.32
C VAL A 27 30.05 17.77 12.33
N ILE A 28 31.34 17.42 12.28
CA ILE A 28 31.81 16.33 11.39
C ILE A 28 31.22 14.99 11.80
N SER A 29 31.09 14.72 13.10
CA SER A 29 30.54 13.46 13.62
C SER A 29 29.02 13.32 13.45
N LEU A 30 28.25 14.42 13.54
CA LEU A 30 26.81 14.39 13.28
C LEU A 30 26.46 14.37 11.79
N PHE A 31 27.36 14.87 10.93
CA PHE A 31 27.11 14.99 9.50
C PHE A 31 28.25 14.42 8.64
N PRO A 32 28.56 13.11 8.76
CA PRO A 32 29.65 12.49 8.00
C PRO A 32 29.45 12.61 6.48
N GLY A 33 28.20 12.65 6.00
CA GLY A 33 27.88 12.84 4.59
C GLY A 33 28.26 14.22 4.03
N ILE A 34 28.29 15.28 4.85
CA ILE A 34 28.71 16.63 4.42
C ILE A 34 30.23 16.64 4.15
N PHE A 35 31.01 15.98 5.01
CA PHE A 35 32.45 15.84 4.81
C PHE A 35 32.75 15.08 3.51
N VAL A 36 32.09 13.94 3.27
CA VAL A 36 32.25 13.20 2.01
C VAL A 36 31.85 14.08 0.82
N SER A 37 30.72 14.77 0.88
CA SER A 37 30.26 15.61 -0.23
C SER A 37 31.22 16.75 -0.55
N ILE A 38 31.73 17.48 0.44
CA ILE A 38 32.62 18.63 0.20
C ILE A 38 33.99 18.17 -0.31
N PHE A 39 34.56 17.11 0.28
CA PHE A 39 35.91 16.66 -0.06
C PHE A 39 35.95 15.76 -1.31
N TRP A 40 34.88 15.01 -1.61
CA TRP A 40 34.80 14.17 -2.81
C TRP A 40 34.10 14.82 -4.01
N ALA A 41 33.32 15.89 -3.85
CA ALA A 41 32.68 16.57 -4.99
C ALA A 41 33.66 16.99 -6.10
N PRO A 42 34.85 17.54 -5.82
CA PRO A 42 35.82 17.89 -6.86
C PRO A 42 36.29 16.66 -7.63
N TYR A 43 36.53 15.55 -6.93
CA TYR A 43 36.97 14.29 -7.51
C TYR A 43 35.89 13.67 -8.39
N ASN A 44 34.64 13.61 -7.92
CA ASN A 44 33.51 13.11 -8.71
C ASN A 44 33.24 13.97 -9.95
N SER A 45 33.42 15.29 -9.85
CA SER A 45 33.23 16.21 -10.97
C SER A 45 34.31 16.03 -12.05
N LEU A 46 35.57 15.87 -11.64
CA LEU A 46 36.67 15.56 -12.55
C LEU A 46 36.53 14.16 -13.16
N ALA A 47 36.18 13.15 -12.36
CA ALA A 47 35.95 11.79 -12.84
C ALA A 47 34.81 11.74 -13.90
N ASN A 48 33.69 12.44 -13.66
CA ASN A 48 32.60 12.54 -14.63
C ASN A 48 32.98 13.34 -15.88
N TYR A 49 33.95 14.25 -15.80
CA TYR A 49 34.47 14.98 -16.96
C TYR A 49 35.35 14.10 -17.85
N PHE A 50 36.24 13.29 -17.26
CA PHE A 50 37.13 12.40 -18.01
C PHE A 50 36.45 11.09 -18.44
N VAL A 51 35.47 10.62 -17.68
CA VAL A 51 34.67 9.43 -17.97
C VAL A 51 33.20 9.82 -17.83
N PRO A 52 32.57 10.33 -18.90
CA PRO A 52 31.16 10.62 -18.90
C PRO A 52 30.37 9.37 -18.55
N THR A 53 29.37 9.50 -17.69
CA THR A 53 28.47 8.39 -17.38
C THR A 53 27.81 7.95 -18.70
N PRO A 54 27.90 6.67 -19.10
CA PRO A 54 27.29 6.21 -20.33
C PRO A 54 25.80 6.53 -20.32
N ALA A 55 25.30 7.18 -21.38
CA ALA A 55 23.87 7.39 -21.54
C ALA A 55 23.15 6.03 -21.47
N PRO A 56 21.99 5.93 -20.80
CA PRO A 56 21.26 4.68 -20.72
C PRO A 56 20.92 4.19 -22.14
N ARG A 57 21.42 3.00 -22.50
CA ARG A 57 21.11 2.38 -23.79
C ARG A 57 19.62 2.03 -23.81
N LYS A 58 18.89 2.55 -24.80
CA LYS A 58 17.53 2.08 -25.10
C LYS A 58 17.63 0.65 -25.63
N SER A 59 17.23 -0.33 -24.83
CA SER A 59 17.09 -1.71 -25.31
C SER A 59 15.95 -1.76 -26.34
N VAL A 60 16.11 -2.60 -27.37
CA VAL A 60 15.10 -2.82 -28.41
C VAL A 60 14.93 -4.32 -28.56
N VAL A 61 13.69 -4.79 -28.69
CA VAL A 61 13.40 -6.20 -28.93
C VAL A 61 13.19 -6.37 -30.43
N CYS A 62 14.05 -7.13 -31.09
CA CYS A 62 13.94 -7.42 -32.51
C CYS A 62 13.43 -8.84 -32.72
N THR A 63 12.34 -8.97 -33.47
CA THR A 63 11.74 -10.25 -33.88
C THR A 63 11.91 -10.46 -35.37
N SER A 64 12.02 -11.72 -35.81
CA SER A 64 12.08 -12.06 -37.25
C SER A 64 10.75 -11.74 -37.92
N PRO A 65 10.70 -11.14 -39.13
CA PRO A 65 11.81 -10.77 -40.01
C PRO A 65 12.09 -9.25 -39.91
N ASN A 66 12.88 -8.84 -38.92
CA ASN A 66 13.37 -7.46 -38.70
C ASN A 66 12.34 -6.44 -38.19
N ILE A 67 11.38 -6.85 -37.34
CA ILE A 67 10.53 -5.92 -36.60
C ILE A 67 11.21 -5.64 -35.26
N CYS A 68 11.77 -4.43 -35.11
CA CYS A 68 12.32 -3.95 -33.85
C CYS A 68 11.32 -3.03 -33.16
N SER A 69 10.81 -3.45 -32.01
CA SER A 69 9.84 -2.69 -31.20
C SER A 69 10.47 -2.29 -29.86
N PRO A 70 10.03 -1.17 -29.26
CA PRO A 70 10.40 -0.87 -27.89
C PRO A 70 10.00 -2.05 -26.98
N PRO A 71 10.83 -2.37 -25.97
CA PRO A 71 10.50 -3.44 -25.04
C PRO A 71 9.17 -3.14 -24.34
N PRO A 72 8.41 -4.18 -23.96
CA PRO A 72 7.18 -3.99 -23.21
C PRO A 72 7.47 -3.16 -21.96
N THR A 73 6.73 -2.06 -21.82
CA THR A 73 6.91 -1.16 -20.67
C THR A 73 6.18 -1.75 -19.47
N MET A 74 6.92 -2.45 -18.61
CA MET A 74 6.40 -2.91 -17.33
C MET A 74 6.17 -1.71 -16.42
N SER A 75 4.95 -1.55 -15.91
CA SER A 75 4.61 -0.48 -14.98
C SER A 75 3.81 -0.99 -13.79
N TRP A 76 3.94 -0.23 -12.70
CA TRP A 76 3.12 -0.36 -11.51
C TRP A 76 2.23 0.87 -11.39
N TYR A 77 0.98 0.66 -11.00
CA TYR A 77 0.04 1.71 -10.64
C TYR A 77 -0.67 1.31 -9.35
N GLN A 78 -0.83 2.23 -8.41
CA GLN A 78 -1.54 1.96 -7.16
C GLN A 78 -2.44 3.13 -6.82
N LYS A 79 -3.68 2.83 -6.43
CA LYS A 79 -4.69 3.80 -6.01
C LYS A 79 -5.49 3.27 -4.83
N SER A 80 -5.67 4.11 -3.81
CA SER A 80 -6.62 3.84 -2.73
C SER A 80 -7.98 4.41 -3.10
N LEU A 81 -9.03 3.60 -2.94
CA LEU A 81 -10.41 3.98 -3.21
C LEU A 81 -11.32 3.61 -2.04
N THR A 82 -12.46 4.28 -1.96
CA THR A 82 -13.46 4.06 -0.92
C THR A 82 -14.69 3.40 -1.54
N LEU A 83 -15.16 2.33 -0.93
CA LEU A 83 -16.39 1.66 -1.34
C LEU A 83 -17.62 2.42 -0.80
N PRO A 84 -18.78 2.35 -1.50
CA PRO A 84 -20.02 2.90 -0.99
C PRO A 84 -20.36 2.30 0.38
N SER A 85 -20.90 3.13 1.27
CA SER A 85 -21.25 2.65 2.60
C SER A 85 -22.43 1.67 2.53
N ARG A 86 -22.22 0.47 3.08
CA ARG A 86 -23.19 -0.63 3.09
C ARG A 86 -23.28 -1.23 4.48
N SER A 87 -24.45 -1.78 4.79
CA SER A 87 -24.70 -2.69 5.91
C SER A 87 -24.47 -4.14 5.44
N ARG A 88 -24.75 -5.11 6.31
CA ARG A 88 -24.62 -6.55 6.02
C ARG A 88 -25.22 -6.92 4.66
N GLY A 89 -24.45 -7.64 3.85
CA GLY A 89 -24.88 -8.14 2.54
C GLY A 89 -23.74 -8.44 1.57
N CYS A 90 -24.11 -9.06 0.45
CA CYS A 90 -23.22 -9.36 -0.67
C CYS A 90 -23.53 -8.40 -1.82
N TYR A 91 -22.54 -7.62 -2.27
CA TYR A 91 -22.73 -6.57 -3.26
C TYR A 91 -21.83 -6.75 -4.47
N LEU A 92 -22.40 -6.68 -5.68
CA LEU A 92 -21.63 -6.61 -6.91
C LEU A 92 -21.04 -5.19 -7.06
N ILE A 93 -19.71 -5.09 -7.12
CA ILE A 93 -18.99 -3.80 -7.18
C ILE A 93 -18.10 -3.65 -8.42
N THR A 94 -18.19 -4.57 -9.39
CA THR A 94 -17.38 -4.54 -10.62
C THR A 94 -17.40 -3.17 -11.31
N ASP A 95 -18.57 -2.60 -11.52
CA ASP A 95 -18.71 -1.30 -12.20
C ASP A 95 -18.14 -0.14 -11.39
N HIS A 96 -18.26 -0.20 -10.05
CA HIS A 96 -17.66 0.78 -9.16
C HIS A 96 -16.14 0.74 -9.27
N ILE A 97 -15.54 -0.45 -9.28
CA ILE A 97 -14.09 -0.62 -9.46
C ILE A 97 -13.63 -0.11 -10.83
N LEU A 98 -14.35 -0.46 -11.91
CA LEU A 98 -14.00 -0.01 -13.26
C LEU A 98 -14.10 1.51 -13.43
N LYS A 99 -15.04 2.14 -12.72
CA LYS A 99 -15.18 3.60 -12.67
C LYS A 99 -14.05 4.25 -11.87
N GLU A 100 -13.68 3.67 -10.73
CA GLU A 100 -12.64 4.21 -9.87
C GLU A 100 -11.22 3.93 -10.37
N VAL A 101 -11.02 2.91 -11.20
CA VAL A 101 -9.70 2.52 -11.72
C VAL A 101 -9.73 2.48 -13.26
N PRO A 102 -9.97 3.61 -13.95
CA PRO A 102 -9.98 3.68 -15.41
C PRO A 102 -8.62 3.35 -16.04
N GLU A 103 -7.53 3.41 -15.26
CA GLU A 103 -6.16 3.14 -15.69
C GLU A 103 -5.96 1.71 -16.19
N ILE A 104 -6.85 0.78 -15.84
CA ILE A 104 -6.88 -0.58 -16.43
C ILE A 104 -6.82 -0.51 -17.96
N LYS A 105 -7.48 0.48 -18.57
CA LYS A 105 -7.51 0.70 -20.03
C LYS A 105 -6.14 0.99 -20.64
N GLN A 106 -5.14 1.36 -19.84
CA GLN A 106 -3.78 1.64 -20.31
C GLN A 106 -2.90 0.38 -20.35
N TYR A 107 -3.40 -0.77 -19.88
CA TYR A 107 -2.64 -2.01 -19.78
C TYR A 107 -3.09 -3.01 -20.85
N LYS A 108 -2.11 -3.54 -21.57
CA LYS A 108 -2.31 -4.62 -22.54
C LYS A 108 -2.43 -5.97 -21.84
N THR A 109 -1.54 -6.25 -20.90
CA THR A 109 -1.54 -7.50 -20.11
C THR A 109 -1.10 -7.18 -18.69
N GLY A 110 -1.80 -7.69 -17.69
CA GLY A 110 -1.40 -7.44 -16.29
C GLY A 110 -2.26 -8.15 -15.27
N LEU A 111 -2.09 -7.76 -14.02
CA LEU A 111 -2.90 -8.19 -12.88
C LEU A 111 -3.41 -6.96 -12.15
N LEU A 112 -4.71 -6.94 -11.83
CA LEU A 112 -5.31 -6.05 -10.85
C LEU A 112 -5.44 -6.81 -9.53
N ASN A 113 -4.70 -6.39 -8.51
CA ASN A 113 -4.94 -6.81 -7.14
C ASN A 113 -5.80 -5.76 -6.43
N LEU A 114 -6.85 -6.22 -5.76
CA LEU A 114 -7.68 -5.41 -4.87
C LEU A 114 -7.51 -5.95 -3.46
N PHE A 115 -7.06 -5.10 -2.54
CA PHE A 115 -6.87 -5.44 -1.14
C PHE A 115 -7.73 -4.55 -0.25
N ILE A 116 -8.66 -5.13 0.50
CA ILE A 116 -9.51 -4.39 1.45
C ILE A 116 -8.76 -4.20 2.77
N GLN A 117 -8.66 -2.96 3.25
CA GLN A 117 -7.90 -2.62 4.47
C GLN A 117 -8.77 -2.74 5.73
N HIS A 118 -9.49 -3.85 5.86
CA HIS A 118 -10.48 -4.10 6.90
C HIS A 118 -10.53 -5.58 7.25
N THR A 119 -10.89 -5.89 8.50
CA THR A 119 -10.88 -7.25 9.05
C THR A 119 -12.27 -7.84 9.25
N SER A 120 -13.34 -7.04 9.11
CA SER A 120 -14.74 -7.45 9.29
C SER A 120 -15.56 -7.43 7.99
N CYS A 121 -14.90 -7.42 6.84
CA CYS A 121 -15.50 -7.52 5.50
C CYS A 121 -14.51 -8.16 4.52
N ALA A 122 -14.99 -8.67 3.39
CA ALA A 122 -14.16 -9.41 2.44
C ALA A 122 -14.41 -9.00 0.98
N LEU A 123 -13.50 -9.44 0.11
CA LEU A 123 -13.64 -9.39 -1.35
C LEU A 123 -13.68 -10.80 -1.92
N SER A 124 -14.51 -11.03 -2.93
CA SER A 124 -14.62 -12.33 -3.60
C SER A 124 -14.91 -12.18 -5.09
N LEU A 125 -14.75 -13.26 -5.85
CA LEU A 125 -15.19 -13.37 -7.24
C LEU A 125 -16.31 -14.40 -7.32
N ASN A 126 -17.50 -13.99 -7.76
CA ASN A 126 -18.65 -14.88 -7.86
C ASN A 126 -19.66 -14.36 -8.91
N GLU A 127 -20.84 -14.95 -8.98
CA GLU A 127 -21.83 -14.68 -10.03
C GLU A 127 -22.20 -13.19 -10.16
N ASN A 128 -22.28 -12.67 -11.38
CA ASN A 128 -22.59 -11.25 -11.65
C ASN A 128 -24.00 -10.99 -12.19
N PHE A 129 -24.86 -12.01 -12.25
CA PHE A 129 -26.16 -11.94 -12.91
C PHE A 129 -27.32 -12.03 -11.93
N ASP A 130 -27.47 -13.16 -11.23
CA ASP A 130 -28.60 -13.40 -10.35
C ASP A 130 -28.43 -12.71 -8.97
N GLU A 131 -29.48 -12.00 -8.53
CA GLU A 131 -29.51 -11.38 -7.20
C GLU A 131 -29.72 -12.41 -6.09
N ASP A 132 -30.40 -13.51 -6.37
CA ASP A 132 -30.72 -14.55 -5.39
C ASP A 132 -29.44 -15.24 -4.90
N VAL A 133 -28.45 -15.43 -5.77
CA VAL A 133 -27.13 -15.98 -5.41
C VAL A 133 -26.44 -15.12 -4.35
N ARG A 134 -26.62 -13.80 -4.38
CA ARG A 134 -26.08 -12.89 -3.36
C ARG A 134 -26.79 -13.03 -2.01
N ALA A 135 -28.12 -13.20 -2.03
CA ALA A 135 -28.92 -13.41 -0.83
C ALA A 135 -28.63 -14.78 -0.19
N ASP A 136 -28.57 -15.83 -1.01
CA ASP A 136 -28.26 -17.19 -0.58
C ASP A 136 -26.83 -17.30 -0.03
N MET A 137 -25.87 -16.62 -0.64
CA MET A 137 -24.51 -16.58 -0.11
C MET A 137 -24.45 -15.94 1.28
N GLY A 138 -25.18 -14.84 1.50
CA GLY A 138 -25.30 -14.23 2.82
C GLY A 138 -25.90 -15.20 3.84
N THR A 139 -26.98 -15.87 3.45
CA THR A 139 -27.66 -16.87 4.30
C THR A 139 -26.75 -18.07 4.60
N ALA A 140 -25.97 -18.54 3.64
CA ALA A 140 -25.02 -19.64 3.82
C ALA A 140 -23.90 -19.25 4.80
N LEU A 141 -23.33 -18.05 4.65
CA LEU A 141 -22.31 -17.54 5.58
C LEU A 141 -22.83 -17.40 7.00
N ASP A 142 -24.07 -16.95 7.17
CA ASP A 142 -24.72 -16.85 8.49
C ASP A 142 -24.96 -18.22 9.14
N ARG A 143 -25.07 -19.30 8.35
CA ARG A 143 -25.14 -20.67 8.89
C ARG A 143 -23.77 -21.24 9.22
N ILE A 144 -22.75 -20.94 8.42
CA ILE A 144 -21.37 -21.41 8.64
C ILE A 144 -20.75 -20.72 9.86
N VAL A 145 -20.98 -19.42 10.00
CA VAL A 145 -20.48 -18.61 11.11
C VAL A 145 -21.68 -17.89 11.74
N PRO A 146 -22.39 -18.56 12.66
CA PRO A 146 -23.59 -18.01 13.27
C PRO A 146 -23.26 -16.89 14.25
N GLU A 147 -24.15 -15.91 14.34
CA GLU A 147 -24.04 -14.81 15.30
C GLU A 147 -24.50 -15.25 16.70
N ASP A 148 -23.86 -14.76 17.77
CA ASP A 148 -24.26 -15.08 19.15
C ASP A 148 -25.42 -14.20 19.66
N LYS A 149 -26.55 -14.24 18.95
CA LYS A 149 -27.71 -13.39 19.26
C LYS A 149 -28.33 -13.66 20.64
N LYS A 150 -28.10 -14.85 21.20
CA LYS A 150 -28.63 -15.26 22.50
C LYS A 150 -27.64 -15.04 23.64
N ASN A 151 -26.47 -14.45 23.35
CA ASN A 151 -25.38 -14.22 24.29
C ASN A 151 -25.02 -15.49 25.09
N GLN A 152 -24.88 -16.60 24.36
CA GLN A 152 -24.59 -17.93 24.91
C GLN A 152 -23.09 -18.17 25.11
N GLY A 153 -22.24 -17.19 24.78
CA GLY A 153 -20.79 -17.28 24.89
C GLY A 153 -20.17 -18.06 23.73
N LEU A 154 -20.79 -18.03 22.55
CA LEU A 154 -20.25 -18.70 21.36
C LEU A 154 -18.90 -18.10 20.94
N TYR A 155 -18.74 -16.78 21.13
CA TYR A 155 -17.50 -16.06 20.89
C TYR A 155 -17.12 -15.22 22.10
N LEU A 156 -15.81 -15.14 22.35
CA LEU A 156 -15.27 -14.29 23.43
C LEU A 156 -15.12 -12.82 23.02
N HIS A 157 -15.09 -12.54 21.71
CA HIS A 157 -14.89 -11.20 21.18
C HIS A 157 -16.24 -10.63 20.71
N ASP A 158 -16.69 -9.57 21.38
CA ASP A 158 -17.99 -8.93 21.15
C ASP A 158 -17.92 -7.40 21.38
N ALA A 159 -16.70 -6.84 21.36
CA ALA A 159 -16.43 -5.46 21.77
C ALA A 159 -17.24 -4.43 20.94
N GLU A 160 -17.53 -4.75 19.68
CA GLU A 160 -18.33 -3.90 18.80
C GLU A 160 -19.74 -4.47 18.51
N GLY A 161 -20.21 -5.46 19.29
CA GLY A 161 -21.53 -6.07 19.16
C GLY A 161 -21.50 -7.57 18.87
N SER A 162 -22.68 -8.20 18.85
CA SER A 162 -22.84 -9.65 18.64
C SER A 162 -22.37 -10.14 17.26
N ASP A 163 -22.28 -9.23 16.28
CA ASP A 163 -21.86 -9.51 14.92
C ASP A 163 -20.36 -9.32 14.66
N ASP A 164 -19.60 -8.88 15.67
CA ASP A 164 -18.20 -8.50 15.55
C ASP A 164 -17.29 -9.70 15.24
N MET A 165 -17.19 -10.67 16.16
CA MET A 165 -16.40 -11.87 15.91
C MET A 165 -16.87 -12.69 14.70
N PRO A 166 -18.19 -12.92 14.47
CA PRO A 166 -18.65 -13.58 13.24
C PRO A 166 -18.13 -12.89 11.97
N ALA A 167 -18.11 -11.56 11.93
CA ALA A 167 -17.58 -10.81 10.80
C ALA A 167 -16.08 -11.05 10.57
N HIS A 168 -15.30 -11.11 11.66
CA HIS A 168 -13.87 -11.45 11.59
C HIS A 168 -13.63 -12.86 11.05
N VAL A 169 -14.39 -13.86 11.51
CA VAL A 169 -14.27 -15.24 11.03
C VAL A 169 -14.65 -15.33 9.54
N LYS A 170 -15.79 -14.76 9.13
CA LYS A 170 -16.22 -14.74 7.72
C LYS A 170 -15.18 -14.08 6.82
N SER A 171 -14.61 -12.96 7.27
CA SER A 171 -13.54 -12.25 6.58
C SER A 171 -12.28 -13.11 6.41
N ALA A 172 -11.85 -13.79 7.47
CA ALA A 172 -10.69 -14.68 7.41
C ALA A 172 -10.91 -15.90 6.48
N LEU A 173 -12.13 -16.43 6.44
CA LEU A 173 -12.48 -17.57 5.57
C LEU A 173 -12.50 -17.20 4.09
N ILE A 174 -13.00 -16.01 3.74
CA ILE A 174 -13.12 -15.58 2.35
C ILE A 174 -11.85 -14.90 1.84
N GLY A 175 -11.24 -14.07 2.68
CA GLY A 175 -10.02 -13.33 2.38
C GLY A 175 -10.23 -11.85 2.09
N ALA A 176 -9.17 -11.08 2.35
CA ALA A 176 -9.16 -9.63 2.19
C ALA A 176 -8.84 -9.17 0.75
N SER A 177 -8.54 -10.08 -0.18
CA SER A 177 -8.08 -9.69 -1.51
C SER A 177 -8.49 -10.60 -2.63
N VAL A 178 -8.65 -10.00 -3.80
CA VAL A 178 -8.82 -10.70 -5.08
C VAL A 178 -7.78 -10.20 -6.08
N THR A 179 -7.29 -11.09 -6.93
CA THR A 179 -6.37 -10.75 -8.02
C THR A 179 -6.99 -11.19 -9.34
N ILE A 180 -7.16 -10.25 -10.27
CA ILE A 180 -7.89 -10.44 -11.53
C ILE A 180 -6.94 -10.14 -12.69
N PRO A 181 -6.84 -11.01 -13.71
CA PRO A 181 -6.03 -10.72 -14.88
C PRO A 181 -6.62 -9.58 -15.70
N ILE A 182 -5.74 -8.80 -16.34
CA ILE A 182 -6.09 -7.74 -17.29
C ILE A 182 -5.66 -8.20 -18.68
N THR A 183 -6.53 -8.01 -19.67
CA THR A 183 -6.23 -8.27 -21.08
C THR A 183 -6.87 -7.18 -21.94
N ASN A 184 -6.04 -6.50 -22.74
CA ASN A 184 -6.42 -5.43 -23.66
C ASN A 184 -7.33 -4.38 -23.01
N GLY A 185 -6.92 -3.86 -21.86
CA GLY A 185 -7.61 -2.79 -21.17
C GLY A 185 -8.89 -3.20 -20.45
N ARG A 186 -9.15 -4.51 -20.29
CA ARG A 186 -10.33 -5.06 -19.63
C ARG A 186 -9.94 -6.09 -18.57
N LEU A 187 -10.78 -6.22 -17.56
CA LEU A 187 -10.72 -7.36 -16.65
C LEU A 187 -11.03 -8.63 -17.43
N ASN A 188 -10.17 -9.62 -17.30
CA ASN A 188 -10.29 -10.93 -17.95
C ASN A 188 -10.92 -11.92 -16.97
N THR A 189 -12.20 -11.70 -16.69
CA THR A 189 -13.05 -12.55 -15.86
C THR A 189 -13.86 -13.52 -16.73
N GLY A 190 -14.34 -14.62 -16.16
CA GLY A 190 -15.35 -15.45 -16.82
C GLY A 190 -16.66 -14.67 -17.05
N THR A 191 -17.50 -15.17 -17.97
CA THR A 191 -18.79 -14.53 -18.34
C THR A 191 -19.64 -14.17 -17.14
N TRP A 192 -19.74 -15.10 -16.18
CA TRP A 192 -20.55 -14.96 -14.97
C TRP A 192 -19.76 -14.42 -13.78
N GLN A 193 -18.48 -14.09 -13.92
CA GLN A 193 -17.67 -13.65 -12.78
C GLN A 193 -17.71 -12.12 -12.62
N GLY A 194 -17.96 -11.69 -11.38
CA GLY A 194 -17.89 -10.29 -10.96
C GLY A 194 -17.21 -10.14 -9.61
N ILE A 195 -16.79 -8.91 -9.32
CA ILE A 195 -16.11 -8.55 -8.08
C ILE A 195 -17.18 -8.27 -7.02
N TRP A 196 -17.15 -9.03 -5.94
CA TRP A 196 -18.07 -8.90 -4.82
C TRP A 196 -17.41 -8.20 -3.63
N TYR A 197 -18.17 -7.31 -2.99
CA TYR A 197 -17.90 -6.76 -1.67
C TYR A 197 -18.88 -7.41 -0.69
N LEU A 198 -18.32 -8.09 0.31
CA LEU A 198 -19.06 -8.79 1.34
C LEU A 198 -18.94 -8.01 2.65
N GLU A 199 -20.02 -7.36 3.05
CA GLU A 199 -20.13 -6.68 4.34
C GLU A 199 -20.80 -7.62 5.34
N PHE A 200 -20.16 -7.82 6.49
CA PHE A 200 -20.66 -8.75 7.51
C PHE A 200 -21.28 -8.02 8.71
N ARG A 201 -20.97 -6.73 8.89
CA ARG A 201 -21.49 -5.93 9.99
C ARG A 201 -22.87 -5.36 9.66
N ASP A 202 -23.77 -5.35 10.64
CA ASP A 202 -25.14 -4.85 10.49
C ASP A 202 -25.18 -3.33 10.32
N SER A 203 -24.31 -2.62 11.04
CA SER A 203 -24.13 -1.18 10.86
C SER A 203 -23.53 -0.83 9.51
N LYS A 204 -23.87 0.35 9.00
CA LYS A 204 -23.27 0.85 7.77
C LYS A 204 -21.81 1.25 8.03
N HIS A 205 -20.88 0.66 7.28
CA HIS A 205 -19.47 1.02 7.33
C HIS A 205 -18.99 1.56 5.99
N THR A 206 -17.91 2.34 6.05
CA THR A 206 -17.18 2.82 4.87
C THR A 206 -15.87 2.04 4.78
N ARG A 207 -15.68 1.30 3.68
CA ARG A 207 -14.51 0.43 3.50
C ARG A 207 -13.52 1.03 2.52
N LYS A 208 -12.24 0.77 2.76
CA LYS A 208 -11.11 1.23 1.94
C LYS A 208 -10.49 0.05 1.23
N VAL A 209 -10.21 0.22 -0.06
CA VAL A 209 -9.56 -0.77 -0.92
C VAL A 209 -8.34 -0.14 -1.56
N VAL A 210 -7.24 -0.88 -1.58
CA VAL A 210 -6.05 -0.54 -2.38
C VAL A 210 -6.10 -1.35 -3.66
N ALA A 211 -6.19 -0.66 -4.79
CA ALA A 211 -6.08 -1.23 -6.11
C ALA A 211 -4.63 -1.11 -6.59
N THR A 212 -4.00 -2.23 -6.91
CA THR A 212 -2.64 -2.27 -7.47
C THR A 212 -2.69 -2.95 -8.83
N ILE A 213 -2.22 -2.28 -9.86
CA ILE A 213 -2.04 -2.83 -11.20
C ILE A 213 -0.55 -3.05 -11.45
N GLN A 214 -0.20 -4.25 -11.91
CA GLN A 214 1.12 -4.59 -12.39
C GLN A 214 0.98 -5.20 -13.79
N GLY A 215 1.69 -4.66 -14.78
CA GLY A 215 1.61 -5.21 -16.13
C GLY A 215 2.36 -4.42 -17.20
N GLU A 216 2.19 -4.88 -18.44
CA GLU A 216 2.66 -4.23 -19.68
C GLU A 216 1.63 -3.18 -20.12
N LYS A 217 2.08 -1.93 -20.29
CA LYS A 217 1.25 -0.86 -20.89
C LYS A 217 1.03 -1.08 -22.39
N MET A 218 -0.08 -0.53 -22.89
CA MET A 218 -0.39 -0.45 -24.33
C MET A 218 0.61 0.40 -25.12
#